data_AF-A0A9D6IM69-F1
#
_entry.id   AF-A0A9D6IM69-F1
#
_cell.length_a   1.000
_cell.length_b   1.000
_cell.length_c   1.000
_cell.angle_alpha   90.00
_cell.angle_beta   90.00
_cell.angle_gamma   90.00
#
_symmetry.space_group_name_H-M   'P 1'
#
loop_
_entity.id
_entity.type
_entity.pdbx_description
1 polymer ?
#
loop_
_entity_poly.entity_id
_entity_poly.type
_entity_poly.pdbx_seq_one_letter_code
_entity_poly.pdbx_strand_id
1 'polypeptide(L)' 'MDKQLWALILGSSSGFGEAVAQDLARLGYNIFGVQLVRRACLSHVE' A
#
# COMPACT_ATOMS: atom_id res chain seq x y z
N MET A 1 13.66 1.12 -23.03
CA MET A 1 13.75 0.37 -21.77
C MET A 1 12.57 0.84 -20.94
N ASP A 2 11.50 0.05 -20.92
CA ASP A 2 10.28 0.46 -20.24
C ASP A 2 10.56 0.52 -18.74
N LYS A 3 10.36 1.71 -18.16
CA LYS A 3 10.69 1.97 -16.77
C LYS A 3 9.54 1.42 -15.92
N GLN A 4 9.81 0.37 -15.15
CA GLN A 4 8.84 -0.16 -14.19
C GLN A 4 8.58 0.90 -13.11
N LEU A 5 7.30 1.26 -12.93
CA LEU A 5 6.88 2.27 -11.96
C LEU A 5 6.67 1.60 -10.60
N TRP A 6 7.17 2.24 -9.54
CA TRP A 6 7.11 1.75 -8.16
C TRP A 6 6.59 2.82 -7.21
N ALA A 7 5.84 2.41 -6.19
CA ALA A 7 5.37 3.28 -5.10
C ALA A 7 5.64 2.64 -3.72
N LEU A 8 6.05 3.47 -2.76
CA LEU A 8 6.10 3.12 -1.33
C LEU A 8 4.97 3.89 -0.63
N ILE A 9 4.05 3.16 0.00
CA ILE A 9 2.89 3.75 0.67
C ILE A 9 2.97 3.47 2.17
N LEU A 10 3.04 4.53 2.97
CA LEU A 10 3.02 4.46 4.43
C LEU A 10 1.56 4.64 4.90
N GLY A 11 0.99 3.61 5.52
CA GLY A 11 -0.43 3.54 5.87
C GLY A 11 -1.31 2.87 4.81
N SER A 12 -0.83 1.83 4.12
CA SER A 12 -1.51 1.25 2.95
C SER A 12 -2.73 0.38 3.27
N SER A 13 -3.00 0.05 4.54
CA SER A 13 -4.02 -0.95 4.89
C SER A 13 -5.40 -0.37 5.21
N SER A 14 -5.60 0.96 5.13
CA SER A 14 -6.91 1.59 5.36
C SER A 14 -6.99 3.01 4.83
N GLY A 15 -8.21 3.51 4.63
CA GLY A 15 -8.46 4.91 4.32
C GLY A 15 -7.81 5.37 3.01
N PHE A 16 -7.19 6.55 3.01
CA PHE A 16 -6.58 7.09 1.80
C PHE A 16 -5.39 6.28 1.29
N GLY A 17 -4.59 5.67 2.16
CA GLY A 17 -3.43 4.88 1.73
C GLY A 17 -3.85 3.62 0.98
N GLU A 18 -4.93 2.96 1.41
CA GLU A 18 -5.54 1.85 0.68
C GLU A 18 -6.11 2.29 -0.67
N ALA A 19 -6.87 3.39 -0.70
CA ALA A 19 -7.44 3.91 -1.95
C ALA A 19 -6.36 4.25 -2.98
N VAL A 20 -5.28 4.92 -2.55
CA VAL A 20 -4.13 5.26 -3.40
C VAL A 20 -3.40 4.00 -3.89
N ALA A 21 -3.23 2.98 -3.03
CA ALA A 21 -2.62 1.73 -3.44
C ALA A 21 -3.42 1.04 -4.55
N GLN A 22 -4.74 0.99 -4.42
CA GLN A 22 -5.62 0.41 -5.44
C GLN A 22 -5.57 1.19 -6.76
N ASP A 23 -5.58 2.52 -6.71
CA ASP A 23 -5.52 3.34 -7.92
C ASP A 23 -4.17 3.23 -8.63
N LEU A 24 -3.06 3.23 -7.89
CA LEU A 24 -1.74 3.04 -8.48
C LEU A 24 -1.56 1.64 -9.06
N ALA A 25 -2.13 0.61 -8.43
CA ALA A 25 -2.10 -0.76 -8.95
C ALA A 25 -2.86 -0.84 -10.29
N ARG A 26 -4.01 -0.18 -10.41
CA ARG A 26 -4.77 -0.06 -11.67
C ARG A 26 -3.98 0.64 -12.77
N LEU A 27 -3.08 1.55 -12.41
CA LEU A 27 -2.17 2.24 -13.33
C LEU A 27 -0.89 1.45 -13.65
N GLY A 28 -0.75 0.23 -13.13
CA GLY A 28 0.39 -0.65 -13.41
C GLY A 28 1.63 -0.42 -12.55
N TYR A 29 1.48 0.24 -11.39
CA TYR A 29 2.57 0.39 -10.44
C TYR A 29 2.79 -0.90 -9.65
N ASN A 30 4.04 -1.21 -9.38
CA ASN A 30 4.43 -2.12 -8.30
C ASN A 30 4.42 -1.35 -6.98
N ILE A 31 3.97 -1.98 -5.88
CA ILE A 31 3.69 -1.25 -4.63
C ILE A 31 4.27 -1.99 -3.44
N PHE A 32 5.02 -1.26 -2.61
CA PHE A 32 5.34 -1.67 -1.24
C PHE A 32 4.46 -0.90 -0.26
N GLY A 33 3.62 -1.63 0.48
CA GLY A 33 2.81 -1.08 1.55
C GLY A 33 3.48 -1.27 2.91
N VAL A 34 3.47 -0.23 3.76
CA VAL A 34 3.95 -0.31 5.15
C VAL A 34 2.83 0.16 6.06
N GLN A 35 2.46 -0.67 7.04
CA GLN A 35 1.45 -0.34 8.04
C GLN A 35 2.07 -0.46 9.43
N LEU A 36 1.93 0.58 10.26
CA LEU A 36 2.25 0.49 11.68
C LEU A 36 0.97 0.17 12.45
N VAL A 37 0.93 -1.00 13.09
CA VAL A 37 -0.19 -1.37 13.96
C VAL A 37 0.27 -1.48 15.41
N ARG A 38 -0.65 -1.19 16.34
CA ARG A 38 -0.46 -1.55 17.75
C ARG A 38 -0.65 -3.07 17.90
N ARG A 39 0.06 -3.67 18.86
CA ARG A 39 -0.02 -5.13 19.15
C ARG A 39 -1.46 -5.63 19.29
N ALA A 40 -2.32 -4.85 19.95
CA ALA A 40 -3.73 -5.19 20.14
C ALA A 40 -4.53 -5.28 18.82
N CYS A 41 -4.05 -4.68 17.73
CA CYS A 41 -4.69 -4.66 16.42
C CYS A 41 -3.96 -5.53 15.39
N LEU A 42 -3.08 -6.45 15.80
CA LEU A 42 -2.34 -7.32 14.88
C LEU A 42 -3.26 -8.23 14.05
N SER A 43 -4.45 -8.57 14.53
CA SER A 43 -5.43 -9.36 13.77
C SER A 43 -5.98 -8.66 12.52
N HIS A 44 -5.73 -7.35 12.36
CA HIS A 44 -6.11 -6.58 11.17
C HIS A 44 -4.98 -6.50 10.13
N VAL A 45 -3.85 -7.18 10.35
CA VAL A 45 -2.75 -7.23 9.39
C VAL A 45 -2.84 -8.55 8.63
N GLU A 46 -3.11 -8.46 7.33
CA GLU A 46 -3.10 -9.58 6.36
C GLU A 46 -1.88 -9.51 5.44
#